data_AF-A0AAD1DGM2-F1
#
_entry.id   AF-A0AAD1DGM2-F1
#
_cell.length_a   1.000
_cell.length_b   1.000
_cell.length_c   1.000
_cell.angle_alpha   90.00
_cell.angle_beta   90.00
_cell.angle_gamma   90.00
#
_symmetry.space_group_name_H-M   'P 1'
#
loop_
_entity.id
_entity.type
_entity.pdbx_description
1 polymer ?
#
loop_
_entity_poly.entity_id
_entity_poly.type
_entity_poly.pdbx_seq_one_letter_code
_entity_poly.pdbx_strand_id
1 'polypeptide(L)'
;MDQAGIIRDLLSWLEGHLDQPLSLDNVAAKAGYSKWHLQRMFKDVTGHAIGAYIRARRLSKSAVALRLTARPILDIALQYRFDSQQTFTRAFKKQFSLTPALYRRSPDWSSYGMRPPLRLGEFTMPHYEFVTLNTTQLVGVTQSYTCKLEEISDFRNQMRVQFWREFLANTPSIPPTLYGLHEPRPSLDKDDEQEVFYTTALTPELANGHLHNAHPVILEGGEYVMFTYEGLGTGLQEFILTVYGTCMPMLNLTRRKGLDIERFFPEDESRNQEPPIQLRCEYLIPIRR
;
A
#
# COMPACT_ATOMS: atom_id res chain seq x y z
N MET A 1 -23.65 3.92 -27.22
CA MET A 1 -22.60 3.68 -26.20
C MET A 1 -23.32 3.53 -24.87
N ASP A 2 -23.14 2.41 -24.18
CA ASP A 2 -23.82 2.14 -22.90
C ASP A 2 -23.33 3.12 -21.82
N GLN A 3 -24.25 3.78 -21.10
CA GLN A 3 -23.92 4.72 -20.02
C GLN A 3 -23.09 4.04 -18.93
N ALA A 4 -23.36 2.76 -18.63
CA ALA A 4 -22.58 2.01 -17.65
C ALA A 4 -21.13 1.79 -18.12
N GLY A 5 -20.93 1.58 -19.43
CA GLY A 5 -19.59 1.47 -20.02
C GLY A 5 -18.77 2.76 -19.88
N ILE A 6 -19.36 3.91 -20.19
CA ILE A 6 -18.70 5.22 -20.04
C ILE A 6 -18.31 5.48 -18.58
N ILE A 7 -19.22 5.20 -17.63
CA ILE A 7 -18.94 5.41 -16.21
C ILE A 7 -17.88 4.43 -15.70
N ARG A 8 -17.83 3.18 -16.21
CA ARG A 8 -16.78 2.22 -15.86
C ARG A 8 -15.41 2.73 -16.27
N ASP A 9 -15.28 3.22 -17.49
CA ASP A 9 -14.01 3.75 -18.01
C ASP A 9 -13.60 5.03 -17.27
N LEU A 10 -14.57 5.89 -16.94
CA LEU A 10 -14.37 7.06 -16.10
C LEU A 10 -13.90 6.71 -14.69
N LEU A 11 -14.47 5.67 -14.06
CA LEU A 11 -14.04 5.21 -12.75
C LEU A 11 -12.58 4.74 -12.79
N SER A 12 -12.21 3.92 -13.78
CA SER A 12 -10.83 3.47 -13.97
C SER A 12 -9.87 4.65 -14.14
N TRP A 13 -10.22 5.61 -15.01
CA TRP A 13 -9.42 6.81 -15.22
C TRP A 13 -9.27 7.64 -13.93
N LEU A 14 -10.35 7.86 -13.18
CA LEU A 14 -10.31 8.62 -11.93
C LEU A 14 -9.31 8.03 -10.93
N GLU A 15 -9.28 6.70 -10.76
CA GLU A 15 -8.41 6.03 -9.79
C GLU A 15 -6.91 6.23 -10.06
N GLY A 16 -6.54 6.28 -11.34
CA GLY A 16 -5.17 6.56 -11.79
C GLY A 16 -4.77 8.05 -11.75
N HIS A 17 -5.70 8.98 -11.49
CA HIS A 17 -5.46 10.43 -11.59
C HIS A 17 -5.86 11.21 -10.33
N LEU A 18 -6.11 10.53 -9.20
CA LEU A 18 -6.55 11.18 -7.94
C LEU A 18 -5.54 12.20 -7.38
N ASP A 19 -4.26 12.01 -7.67
CA ASP A 19 -3.11 12.83 -7.30
C ASP A 19 -2.84 13.98 -8.31
N GLN A 20 -3.60 14.04 -9.40
CA GLN A 20 -3.45 15.04 -10.46
C GLN A 20 -4.60 16.07 -10.46
N PRO A 21 -4.40 17.25 -11.10
CA PRO A 21 -5.50 18.16 -11.37
C PRO A 21 -6.57 17.47 -12.25
N LEU A 22 -7.75 17.25 -11.68
CA LEU A 22 -8.88 16.68 -12.40
C LEU A 22 -9.75 17.81 -12.98
N SER A 23 -9.69 18.00 -14.30
CA SER A 23 -10.64 18.88 -15.00
C SER A 23 -11.83 18.07 -15.49
N LEU A 24 -12.90 18.06 -14.70
CA LEU A 24 -14.16 17.42 -15.10
C LEU A 24 -14.73 18.03 -16.39
N ASP A 25 -14.45 19.30 -16.66
CA ASP A 25 -14.81 19.98 -17.89
C ASP A 25 -14.09 19.36 -19.09
N ASN A 26 -12.78 19.10 -18.97
CA ASN A 26 -11.99 18.47 -20.04
C ASN A 26 -12.40 17.00 -20.25
N VAL A 27 -12.68 16.27 -19.18
CA VAL A 27 -13.12 14.86 -19.25
C VAL A 27 -14.48 14.76 -19.92
N ALA A 28 -15.44 15.61 -19.53
CA ALA A 28 -16.76 15.65 -20.15
C ALA A 28 -16.66 16.01 -21.63
N ALA A 29 -15.88 17.04 -21.98
CA ALA A 29 -15.68 17.45 -23.37
C ALA A 29 -15.07 16.33 -24.23
N LYS A 30 -14.04 15.62 -23.73
CA LYS A 30 -13.43 14.47 -24.44
C LYS A 30 -14.41 13.32 -24.66
N ALA A 31 -15.37 13.12 -23.75
CA ALA A 31 -16.41 12.12 -23.86
C ALA A 31 -17.64 12.59 -24.67
N GLY A 32 -17.64 13.82 -25.19
CA GLY A 32 -18.76 14.37 -25.96
C GLY A 32 -19.96 14.82 -25.11
N TYR A 33 -19.77 15.03 -23.80
CA TYR A 33 -20.82 15.43 -22.87
C TYR A 33 -20.56 16.77 -22.21
N SER A 34 -21.63 17.44 -21.77
CA SER A 34 -21.49 18.56 -20.84
C SER A 34 -21.13 18.04 -19.45
N LYS A 35 -20.42 18.85 -18.65
CA LYS A 35 -20.10 18.53 -17.25
C LYS A 35 -21.33 18.18 -16.43
N TRP A 36 -22.43 18.92 -16.60
CA TRP A 36 -23.67 18.64 -15.90
C TRP A 36 -24.25 17.27 -16.28
N HIS A 37 -24.24 16.93 -17.57
CA HIS A 37 -24.71 15.63 -18.02
C HIS A 37 -23.83 14.49 -17.48
N LEU A 38 -22.51 14.65 -17.48
CA LEU A 38 -21.58 13.66 -16.93
C LEU A 38 -21.80 13.45 -15.42
N GLN A 39 -22.00 14.53 -14.67
CA GLN A 39 -22.29 14.47 -13.23
C GLN A 39 -23.60 13.73 -12.93
N ARG A 40 -24.63 13.99 -13.73
CA ARG A 40 -25.92 13.32 -13.62
C ARG A 40 -25.80 11.84 -13.97
N MET A 41 -25.20 11.51 -15.10
CA MET A 41 -24.95 10.13 -15.52
C MET A 41 -24.16 9.35 -14.46
N PHE A 42 -23.09 9.94 -13.91
CA PHE A 42 -22.32 9.31 -12.85
C PHE A 42 -23.17 9.04 -11.61
N LYS A 43 -24.01 9.99 -11.20
CA LYS A 43 -24.90 9.82 -10.04
C LYS A 43 -25.99 8.79 -10.31
N ASP A 44 -26.57 8.77 -11.50
CA ASP A 44 -27.65 7.86 -11.87
C ASP A 44 -27.13 6.41 -11.94
N VAL A 45 -25.91 6.20 -12.45
CA VAL A 45 -25.27 4.87 -12.54
C VAL A 45 -24.70 4.40 -11.20
N THR A 46 -24.01 5.27 -10.46
CA THR A 46 -23.27 4.86 -9.24
C THR A 46 -23.99 5.12 -7.93
N GLY A 47 -25.03 5.95 -7.94
CA GLY A 47 -25.68 6.48 -6.73
C GLY A 47 -24.92 7.61 -6.02
N HIS A 48 -23.73 8.01 -6.50
CA HIS A 48 -22.85 8.95 -5.80
C HIS A 48 -22.62 10.23 -6.58
N ALA A 49 -22.49 11.37 -5.90
CA ALA A 49 -22.02 12.59 -6.55
C ALA A 49 -20.52 12.49 -6.85
N ILE A 50 -20.12 12.67 -8.11
CA ILE A 50 -18.73 12.49 -8.56
C ILE A 50 -17.71 13.29 -7.74
N GLY A 51 -18.00 14.55 -7.40
CA GLY A 51 -17.10 15.39 -6.60
C GLY A 51 -16.95 14.90 -5.15
N ALA A 52 -18.02 14.35 -4.57
CA ALA A 52 -17.98 13.73 -3.24
C ALA A 52 -17.20 12.41 -3.28
N TYR A 53 -17.39 11.61 -4.33
CA TYR A 53 -16.64 10.38 -4.57
C TYR A 53 -15.13 10.63 -4.68
N ILE A 54 -14.72 11.56 -5.56
CA ILE A 54 -13.31 11.93 -5.74
C ILE A 54 -12.69 12.37 -4.42
N ARG A 55 -13.38 13.22 -3.65
CA ARG A 55 -12.90 13.67 -2.34
C ARG A 55 -12.73 12.51 -1.36
N ALA A 56 -13.70 11.60 -1.30
CA ALA A 56 -13.65 10.44 -0.41
C ALA A 56 -12.51 9.47 -0.79
N ARG A 57 -12.25 9.29 -2.09
CA ARG A 57 -11.13 8.47 -2.57
C ARG A 57 -9.77 9.10 -2.29
N ARG A 58 -9.61 10.41 -2.51
CA ARG A 58 -8.40 11.16 -2.14
C ARG A 58 -8.09 11.04 -0.65
N LEU A 59 -9.10 11.19 0.20
CA LEU A 59 -8.97 11.01 1.65
C LEU A 59 -8.60 9.56 2.02
N SER A 60 -9.12 8.56 1.30
CA SER A 60 -8.77 7.16 1.50
C SER A 60 -7.33 6.84 1.11
N LYS A 61 -6.84 7.35 -0.05
CA LYS A 61 -5.42 7.24 -0.41
C LYS A 61 -4.53 7.97 0.61
N SER A 62 -4.96 9.14 1.08
CA SER A 62 -4.25 9.87 2.13
C SER A 62 -4.15 9.08 3.42
N ALA A 63 -5.21 8.38 3.83
CA ALA A 63 -5.21 7.52 5.02
C ALA A 63 -4.18 6.39 4.90
N VAL A 64 -4.10 5.72 3.74
CA VAL A 64 -3.08 4.70 3.48
C VAL A 64 -1.68 5.33 3.50
N ALA A 65 -1.48 6.47 2.83
CA ALA A 65 -0.20 7.18 2.81
C ALA A 65 0.27 7.60 4.21
N LEU A 66 -0.65 8.06 5.06
CA LEU A 66 -0.35 8.44 6.45
C LEU A 66 0.18 7.27 7.28
N ARG A 67 -0.25 6.04 6.98
CA ARG A 67 0.15 4.80 7.67
C ARG A 67 1.42 4.20 7.10
N LEU A 68 1.57 4.19 5.78
CA LEU A 68 2.63 3.43 5.11
C LEU A 68 3.87 4.27 4.74
N THR A 69 3.79 5.61 4.78
CA THR A 69 4.90 6.50 4.37
C THR A 69 5.33 7.44 5.49
N ALA A 70 6.58 7.90 5.43
CA ALA A 70 7.14 8.90 6.34
C ALA A 70 6.86 10.36 5.92
N ARG A 71 6.06 10.59 4.87
CA ARG A 71 5.88 11.94 4.31
C ARG A 71 5.16 12.89 5.27
N PRO A 72 5.51 14.19 5.31
CA PRO A 72 4.77 15.18 6.10
C PRO A 72 3.28 15.23 5.75
N ILE A 73 2.43 15.60 6.70
CA ILE A 73 0.97 15.66 6.48
C ILE A 73 0.61 16.68 5.40
N LEU A 74 1.28 17.84 5.39
CA LEU A 74 1.11 18.87 4.36
C LEU A 74 1.38 18.31 2.96
N ASP A 75 2.45 17.55 2.82
CA ASP A 75 2.90 16.92 1.58
C ASP A 75 1.87 15.94 1.02
N ILE A 76 1.28 15.11 1.88
CA ILE A 76 0.19 14.20 1.53
C ILE A 76 -1.06 14.98 1.13
N ALA A 77 -1.41 16.04 1.87
CA ALA A 77 -2.55 16.89 1.56
C ALA A 77 -2.43 17.55 0.17
N LEU A 78 -1.27 18.14 -0.13
CA LEU A 78 -0.98 18.79 -1.40
C LEU A 78 -0.96 17.79 -2.56
N GLN A 79 -0.35 16.60 -2.36
CA GLN A 79 -0.36 15.53 -3.36
C GLN A 79 -1.79 15.16 -3.77
N TYR A 80 -2.69 14.99 -2.80
CA TYR A 80 -4.10 14.69 -3.07
C TYR A 80 -4.97 15.95 -3.23
N ARG A 81 -4.35 17.06 -3.68
CA ARG A 81 -5.01 18.25 -4.21
C ARG A 81 -5.92 18.97 -3.21
N PHE A 82 -5.53 19.02 -1.94
CA PHE A 82 -6.09 19.94 -0.97
C PHE A 82 -5.28 21.23 -0.97
N ASP A 83 -5.96 22.38 -0.89
CA ASP A 83 -5.31 23.69 -0.98
C ASP A 83 -4.45 24.03 0.25
N SER A 84 -4.77 23.41 1.40
CA SER A 84 -4.03 23.60 2.65
C SER A 84 -4.21 22.41 3.59
N GLN A 85 -3.28 22.27 4.54
CA GLN A 85 -3.36 21.28 5.61
C GLN A 85 -4.60 21.46 6.50
N GLN A 86 -5.09 22.70 6.69
CA GLN A 86 -6.30 22.95 7.46
C GLN A 86 -7.55 22.39 6.77
N THR A 87 -7.69 22.63 5.47
CA THR A 87 -8.79 22.09 4.66
C THR A 87 -8.75 20.56 4.63
N PHE A 88 -7.56 19.99 4.45
CA PHE A 88 -7.34 18.55 4.53
C PHE A 88 -7.74 17.98 5.90
N THR A 89 -7.25 18.56 6.99
CA THR A 89 -7.52 18.09 8.36
C THR A 89 -9.02 18.07 8.67
N ARG A 90 -9.75 19.13 8.29
CA ARG A 90 -11.21 19.20 8.48
C ARG A 90 -11.95 18.14 7.67
N ALA A 91 -11.56 17.93 6.41
CA ALA A 91 -12.16 16.93 5.55
C ALA A 91 -11.85 15.51 6.02
N PHE A 92 -10.60 15.26 6.43
CA PHE A 92 -10.13 13.98 6.98
C PHE A 92 -10.87 13.64 8.26
N LYS A 93 -10.96 14.56 9.22
CA LYS A 93 -11.70 14.35 10.48
C LYS A 93 -13.18 14.07 10.23
N LYS A 94 -13.78 14.70 9.22
CA LYS A 94 -15.17 14.40 8.84
C LYS A 94 -15.37 12.96 8.36
N GLN A 95 -14.39 12.40 7.64
CA GLN A 95 -14.50 11.05 7.08
C GLN A 95 -14.04 9.96 8.05
N PHE A 96 -12.95 10.19 8.78
CA PHE A 96 -12.29 9.19 9.64
C PHE A 96 -12.54 9.39 11.13
N SER A 97 -13.23 10.48 11.52
CA SER A 97 -13.47 10.85 12.92
C SER A 97 -12.21 11.13 13.76
N LEU A 98 -11.02 11.06 13.16
CA LEU A 98 -9.72 11.36 13.76
C LEU A 98 -9.01 12.46 12.97
N THR A 99 -8.09 13.18 13.62
CA THR A 99 -7.17 14.06 12.88
C THR A 99 -6.11 13.20 12.15
N PRO A 100 -5.51 13.71 11.07
CA PRO A 100 -4.45 13.00 10.35
C PRO A 100 -3.27 12.56 11.25
N ALA A 101 -2.83 13.42 12.18
CA ALA A 101 -1.76 13.10 13.13
C ALA A 101 -2.14 11.95 14.09
N LEU A 102 -3.34 12.00 14.69
CA LEU A 102 -3.82 10.91 15.55
C LEU A 102 -4.02 9.61 14.77
N TYR A 103 -4.48 9.69 13.53
CA TYR A 103 -4.63 8.53 12.65
C TYR A 103 -3.29 7.84 12.36
N ARG A 104 -2.25 8.64 12.09
CA ARG A 104 -0.88 8.16 11.90
C ARG A 104 -0.31 7.51 13.17
N ARG A 105 -0.50 8.13 14.34
CA ARG A 105 0.06 7.64 15.61
C ARG A 105 -0.71 6.44 16.19
N SER A 106 -1.91 6.14 15.68
CA SER A 106 -2.72 5.05 16.21
C SER A 106 -1.96 3.71 16.16
N PRO A 107 -1.88 2.93 17.26
CA PRO A 107 -1.22 1.64 17.23
C PRO A 107 -1.97 0.66 16.32
N ASP A 108 -3.31 0.72 16.36
CA ASP A 108 -4.20 -0.08 15.56
C ASP A 108 -4.75 0.75 14.39
N TRP A 109 -4.95 0.10 13.25
CA TRP A 109 -5.49 0.73 12.05
C TRP A 109 -6.75 -0.01 11.59
N SER A 110 -7.90 0.63 11.84
CA SER A 110 -9.19 0.16 11.36
C SER A 110 -9.51 0.73 9.99
N SER A 111 -10.38 0.00 9.27
CA SER A 111 -10.87 0.42 7.95
C SER A 111 -12.02 1.43 8.01
N TYR A 112 -12.34 1.99 9.18
CA TYR A 112 -13.42 2.97 9.32
C TYR A 112 -13.16 4.19 8.44
N GLY A 113 -14.20 4.67 7.76
CA GLY A 113 -14.13 5.83 6.86
C GLY A 113 -13.40 5.57 5.54
N MET A 114 -12.79 4.39 5.34
CA MET A 114 -12.21 4.02 4.06
C MET A 114 -13.29 3.91 3.01
N ARG A 115 -13.01 4.47 1.83
CA ARG A 115 -13.86 4.35 0.67
C ARG A 115 -13.12 3.53 -0.38
N PRO A 116 -13.47 2.25 -0.60
CA PRO A 116 -12.94 1.47 -1.71
C PRO A 116 -13.36 2.05 -3.09
N PRO A 117 -12.62 1.71 -4.16
CA PRO A 117 -13.01 2.07 -5.53
C PRO A 117 -14.35 1.45 -5.88
N LEU A 118 -15.21 2.26 -6.50
CA LEU A 118 -16.39 1.73 -7.16
C LEU A 118 -15.94 0.94 -8.38
N ARG A 119 -16.49 -0.27 -8.55
CA ARG A 119 -16.27 -1.12 -9.72
C ARG A 119 -17.63 -1.50 -10.29
N LEU A 120 -17.83 -1.26 -11.59
CA LEU A 120 -19.05 -1.64 -12.33
C LEU A 120 -18.94 -3.00 -13.03
N GLY A 121 -17.91 -3.78 -12.67
CA GLY A 121 -17.70 -5.14 -13.14
C GLY A 121 -17.26 -6.03 -11.97
N GLU A 122 -16.91 -7.28 -12.28
CA GLU A 122 -16.47 -8.22 -11.25
C GLU A 122 -15.13 -7.77 -10.63
N PHE A 123 -15.08 -7.86 -9.30
CA PHE A 123 -13.85 -7.70 -8.53
C PHE A 123 -13.42 -9.07 -8.05
N THR A 124 -12.29 -9.54 -8.57
CA THR A 124 -11.62 -10.70 -8.00
C THR A 124 -10.76 -10.22 -6.84
N MET A 125 -11.22 -10.49 -5.62
CA MET A 125 -10.40 -10.28 -4.44
C MET A 125 -9.17 -11.19 -4.53
N PRO A 126 -7.95 -10.70 -4.23
CA PRO A 126 -6.79 -11.57 -4.12
C PRO A 126 -7.04 -12.70 -3.14
N HIS A 127 -6.49 -13.88 -3.43
CA HIS A 127 -6.58 -15.02 -2.53
C HIS A 127 -6.05 -14.62 -1.15
N TYR A 128 -6.79 -14.99 -0.09
CA TYR A 128 -6.42 -14.66 1.27
C TYR A 128 -6.71 -15.80 2.23
N GLU A 129 -5.89 -15.90 3.26
CA GLU A 129 -6.03 -16.87 4.35
C GLU A 129 -5.71 -16.22 5.69
N PHE A 130 -6.36 -16.70 6.74
CA PHE A 130 -6.00 -16.33 8.11
C PHE A 130 -5.01 -17.34 8.66
N VAL A 131 -3.85 -16.86 9.07
CA VAL A 131 -2.75 -17.71 9.55
C VAL A 131 -2.30 -17.28 10.93
N THR A 132 -1.86 -18.24 11.73
CA THR A 132 -1.20 -17.99 13.01
C THR A 132 0.27 -18.32 12.87
N LEU A 133 1.13 -17.31 13.06
CA LEU A 133 2.57 -17.47 12.99
C LEU A 133 3.15 -17.66 14.39
N ASN A 134 4.19 -18.48 14.47
CA ASN A 134 5.04 -18.55 15.66
C ASN A 134 6.06 -17.41 15.63
N THR A 135 6.51 -17.01 16.82
CA THR A 135 7.65 -16.09 16.93
C THR A 135 8.85 -16.68 16.20
N THR A 136 9.40 -15.94 15.25
CA THR A 136 10.48 -16.40 14.38
C THR A 136 11.64 -15.41 14.44
N GLN A 137 12.87 -15.92 14.57
CA GLN A 137 14.07 -15.10 14.48
C GLN A 137 14.54 -15.03 13.03
N LEU A 138 14.91 -13.83 12.60
CA LEU A 138 15.52 -13.55 11.32
C LEU A 138 16.80 -12.75 11.54
N VAL A 139 17.63 -12.68 10.50
CA VAL A 139 18.81 -11.82 10.45
C VAL A 139 18.74 -11.03 9.14
N GLY A 140 18.85 -9.71 9.24
CA GLY A 140 18.63 -8.85 8.09
C GLY A 140 19.22 -7.46 8.23
N VAL A 141 19.14 -6.71 7.13
CA VAL A 141 19.60 -5.32 7.04
C VAL A 141 18.38 -4.42 6.99
N THR A 142 18.34 -3.42 7.88
CA THR A 142 17.26 -2.43 7.96
C THR A 142 17.71 -1.10 7.42
N GLN A 143 16.86 -0.48 6.60
CA GLN A 143 17.09 0.84 6.04
C GLN A 143 15.84 1.70 6.25
N SER A 144 16.02 2.98 6.55
CA SER A 144 14.94 3.95 6.51
C SER A 144 14.77 4.51 5.11
N TYR A 145 13.54 4.80 4.71
CA TYR A 145 13.25 5.41 3.42
C TYR A 145 12.03 6.31 3.49
N THR A 146 11.97 7.27 2.57
CA THR A 146 10.81 8.15 2.39
C THR A 146 10.47 8.24 0.91
N CYS A 147 9.22 7.93 0.57
CA CYS A 147 8.71 8.00 -0.79
C CYS A 147 7.21 8.31 -0.79
N LYS A 148 6.62 8.56 -1.97
CA LYS A 148 5.16 8.62 -2.10
C LYS A 148 4.54 7.23 -1.98
N LEU A 149 3.23 7.20 -1.73
CA LEU A 149 2.48 5.95 -1.64
C LEU A 149 2.59 5.12 -2.93
N GLU A 150 2.59 5.80 -4.07
CA GLU A 150 2.65 5.25 -5.43
C GLU A 150 4.04 4.69 -5.79
N GLU A 151 5.06 4.98 -4.98
CA GLU A 151 6.48 4.64 -5.22
C GLU A 151 6.97 3.55 -4.25
N ILE A 152 6.13 3.08 -3.32
CA ILE A 152 6.55 2.16 -2.24
C ILE A 152 7.17 0.87 -2.78
N SER A 153 6.53 0.23 -3.78
CA SER A 153 7.01 -1.03 -4.34
C SER A 153 8.38 -0.87 -4.98
N ASP A 154 8.64 0.26 -5.65
CA ASP A 154 9.90 0.52 -6.35
C ASP A 154 11.07 0.65 -5.37
N PHE A 155 10.89 1.46 -4.32
CA PHE A 155 11.90 1.63 -3.27
C PHE A 155 12.19 0.31 -2.55
N ARG A 156 11.15 -0.44 -2.17
CA ARG A 156 11.31 -1.75 -1.53
C ARG A 156 12.01 -2.75 -2.45
N ASN A 157 11.69 -2.73 -3.74
CA ASN A 157 12.34 -3.59 -4.72
C ASN A 157 13.83 -3.26 -4.86
N GLN A 158 14.20 -1.98 -4.95
CA GLN A 158 15.61 -1.57 -5.02
C GLN A 158 16.40 -2.05 -3.80
N MET A 159 15.86 -1.87 -2.59
CA MET A 159 16.49 -2.36 -1.36
C MET A 159 16.66 -3.88 -1.36
N ARG A 160 15.63 -4.64 -1.79
CA ARG A 160 15.73 -6.10 -1.93
C ARG A 160 16.79 -6.51 -2.95
N VAL A 161 16.83 -5.87 -4.12
CA VAL A 161 17.81 -6.18 -5.17
C VAL A 161 19.23 -5.90 -4.69
N GLN A 162 19.46 -4.80 -3.97
CA GLN A 162 20.76 -4.50 -3.39
C GLN A 162 21.18 -5.57 -2.38
N PHE A 163 20.29 -5.93 -1.45
CA PHE A 163 20.53 -7.00 -0.48
C PHE A 163 20.81 -8.34 -1.18
N TRP A 164 20.02 -8.67 -2.20
CA TRP A 164 20.14 -9.91 -2.96
C TRP A 164 21.49 -10.03 -3.67
N ARG A 165 21.96 -8.95 -4.30
CA ARG A 165 23.26 -8.89 -4.96
C ARG A 165 24.41 -9.09 -3.97
N GLU A 166 24.34 -8.47 -2.80
CA GLU A 166 25.34 -8.63 -1.75
C GLU A 166 25.35 -10.07 -1.21
N PHE A 167 24.18 -10.63 -0.96
CA PHE A 167 24.04 -12.00 -0.47
C PHE A 167 24.58 -13.04 -1.46
N LEU A 168 24.19 -12.97 -2.73
CA LEU A 168 24.64 -13.89 -3.78
C LEU A 168 26.13 -13.74 -4.12
N ALA A 169 26.74 -12.58 -3.85
CA ALA A 169 28.20 -12.44 -4.00
C ALA A 169 28.98 -13.31 -3.00
N ASN A 170 28.38 -13.63 -1.86
CA ASN A 170 29.02 -14.34 -0.76
C ASN A 170 28.54 -15.80 -0.59
N THR A 171 27.48 -16.22 -1.28
CA THR A 171 26.85 -17.54 -1.13
C THR A 171 26.40 -18.12 -2.48
N PRO A 172 26.70 -19.40 -2.79
CA PRO A 172 26.27 -20.04 -4.04
C PRO A 172 24.82 -20.55 -4.01
N SER A 173 24.19 -20.67 -2.84
CA SER A 173 22.82 -21.14 -2.69
C SER A 173 21.79 -20.00 -2.68
N ILE A 174 20.66 -20.25 -3.33
CA ILE A 174 19.50 -19.36 -3.32
C ILE A 174 18.66 -19.71 -2.08
N PRO A 175 18.38 -18.76 -1.17
CA PRO A 175 17.50 -19.01 -0.04
C PRO A 175 16.08 -19.30 -0.54
N PRO A 176 15.37 -20.26 0.09
CA PRO A 176 14.01 -20.61 -0.31
C PRO A 176 12.99 -19.49 -0.07
N THR A 177 13.31 -18.55 0.83
CA THR A 177 12.42 -17.43 1.16
C THR A 177 13.24 -16.20 1.52
N LEU A 178 12.90 -15.08 0.91
CA LEU A 178 13.41 -13.76 1.25
C LEU A 178 12.31 -12.95 1.96
N TYR A 179 12.61 -12.40 3.13
CA TYR A 179 11.67 -11.62 3.91
C TYR A 179 11.85 -10.14 3.66
N GLY A 180 10.75 -9.43 3.47
CA GLY A 180 10.65 -7.98 3.45
C GLY A 180 9.74 -7.50 4.57
N LEU A 181 10.27 -6.75 5.53
CA LEU A 181 9.51 -6.35 6.72
C LEU A 181 9.29 -4.84 6.68
N HIS A 182 8.04 -4.41 6.78
CA HIS A 182 7.70 -2.99 6.85
C HIS A 182 7.35 -2.59 8.28
N GLU A 183 8.03 -1.55 8.76
CA GLU A 183 7.86 -1.03 10.11
C GLU A 183 7.71 0.51 10.10
N PRO A 184 6.51 1.04 10.34
CA PRO A 184 6.35 2.44 10.69
C PRO A 184 6.68 2.65 12.18
N ARG A 185 7.58 3.59 12.48
CA ARG A 185 7.91 4.01 13.86
C ARG A 185 7.50 5.47 14.06
N PRO A 186 6.61 5.77 15.03
CA PRO A 186 6.28 7.15 15.36
C PRO A 186 7.53 7.93 15.78
N SER A 187 7.61 9.22 15.38
CA SER A 187 8.66 10.12 15.88
C SER A 187 8.47 10.37 17.38
N LEU A 188 9.58 10.50 18.11
CA LEU A 188 9.57 10.85 19.53
C LEU A 188 9.42 12.37 19.75
N ASP A 189 9.83 13.17 18.77
CA ASP A 189 9.88 14.63 18.90
C ASP A 189 8.61 15.32 18.40
N LYS A 190 7.96 14.73 17.39
CA LYS A 190 6.82 15.33 16.70
C LYS A 190 5.69 14.33 16.51
N ASP A 191 4.53 14.68 17.05
CA ASP A 191 3.33 13.84 17.05
C ASP A 191 2.72 13.58 15.67
N ASP A 192 3.12 14.34 14.65
CA ASP A 192 2.61 14.24 13.28
C ASP A 192 3.61 13.61 12.29
N GLU A 193 4.80 13.22 12.74
CA GLU A 193 5.84 12.58 11.93
C GLU A 193 6.04 11.12 12.32
N GLN A 194 6.51 10.32 11.36
CA GLN A 194 6.94 8.95 11.58
C GLN A 194 8.09 8.62 10.63
N GLU A 195 8.94 7.70 11.04
CA GLU A 195 9.92 7.08 10.17
C GLU A 195 9.36 5.75 9.65
N VAL A 196 9.81 5.36 8.46
CA VAL A 196 9.45 4.08 7.87
C VAL A 196 10.72 3.32 7.58
N PHE A 197 10.78 2.11 8.12
CA PHE A 197 11.87 1.19 7.96
C PHE A 197 11.44 0.01 7.09
N TYR A 198 12.38 -0.46 6.28
CA TYR A 198 12.24 -1.69 5.54
C TYR A 198 13.43 -2.59 5.86
N THR A 199 13.16 -3.79 6.36
CA THR A 199 14.18 -4.80 6.63
C THR A 199 14.12 -5.88 5.57
N THR A 200 15.23 -6.14 4.91
CA THR A 200 15.39 -7.36 4.10
C THR A 200 16.12 -8.40 4.93
N ALA A 201 15.53 -9.59 5.09
CA ALA A 201 16.02 -10.57 6.05
C ALA A 201 15.91 -12.03 5.54
N LEU A 202 16.70 -12.88 6.17
CA LEU A 202 16.75 -14.33 5.96
C LEU A 202 16.68 -15.05 7.31
N THR A 203 16.53 -16.38 7.29
CA THR A 203 16.65 -17.17 8.52
C THR A 203 18.11 -17.17 9.01
N PRO A 204 18.36 -17.31 10.33
CA PRO A 204 19.71 -17.23 10.88
C PRO A 204 20.69 -18.25 10.27
N GLU A 205 20.20 -19.41 9.88
CA GLU A 205 21.02 -20.48 9.27
C GLU A 205 21.59 -20.05 7.91
N LEU A 206 20.86 -19.23 7.17
CA LEU A 206 21.24 -18.78 5.82
C LEU A 206 22.03 -17.47 5.85
N ALA A 207 21.81 -16.63 6.86
CA ALA A 207 22.46 -15.32 6.98
C ALA A 207 23.91 -15.38 7.52
N ASN A 208 24.32 -16.51 8.10
CA ASN A 208 25.52 -16.59 8.92
C ASN A 208 26.81 -16.29 8.13
N GLY A 209 27.45 -15.16 8.43
CA GLY A 209 28.75 -14.76 7.85
C GLY A 209 28.71 -14.14 6.45
N HIS A 210 27.53 -13.94 5.86
CA HIS A 210 27.40 -13.51 4.45
C HIS A 210 26.86 -12.09 4.25
N LEU A 211 26.44 -11.41 5.33
CA LEU A 211 25.81 -10.09 5.26
C LEU A 211 26.57 -9.08 6.12
N HIS A 212 26.92 -7.92 5.55
CA HIS A 212 27.48 -6.81 6.32
C HIS A 212 26.36 -6.02 7.01
N ASN A 213 26.61 -5.54 8.24
CA ASN A 213 25.67 -4.74 9.05
C ASN A 213 24.31 -5.40 9.32
N ALA A 214 24.21 -6.73 9.16
CA ALA A 214 23.00 -7.44 9.51
C ALA A 214 22.84 -7.56 11.03
N HIS A 215 21.60 -7.49 11.49
CA HIS A 215 21.25 -7.62 12.89
C HIS A 215 20.07 -8.59 13.07
N PRO A 216 19.92 -9.22 14.25
CA PRO A 216 18.76 -10.02 14.55
C PRO A 216 17.47 -9.19 14.48
N VAL A 217 16.41 -9.80 13.96
CA VAL A 217 15.05 -9.24 13.92
C VAL A 217 14.07 -10.32 14.38
N ILE A 218 13.15 -9.95 15.26
CA ILE A 218 12.14 -10.87 15.78
C ILE A 218 10.83 -10.59 15.07
N LEU A 219 10.31 -11.59 14.36
CA LEU A 219 8.93 -11.59 13.90
C LEU A 219 8.04 -12.03 15.05
N GLU A 220 7.20 -11.12 15.52
CA GLU A 220 6.21 -11.45 16.54
C GLU A 220 5.25 -12.53 16.03
N GLY A 221 4.99 -13.53 16.86
CA GLY A 221 3.90 -14.47 16.60
C GLY A 221 2.52 -13.81 16.68
N GLY A 222 1.51 -14.59 16.33
CA GLY A 222 0.10 -14.21 16.44
C GLY A 222 -0.64 -14.30 15.13
N GLU A 223 -1.80 -13.64 15.06
CA GLU A 223 -2.69 -13.73 13.92
C GLU A 223 -2.36 -12.73 12.83
N TYR A 224 -2.39 -13.23 11.59
CA TYR A 224 -2.16 -12.49 10.37
C TYR A 224 -3.26 -12.82 9.35
N VAL A 225 -3.57 -11.87 8.48
CA VAL A 225 -4.18 -12.16 7.19
C VAL A 225 -3.08 -12.18 6.14
N MET A 226 -2.99 -13.28 5.40
CA MET A 226 -2.04 -13.47 4.31
C MET A 226 -2.78 -13.27 2.99
N PHE A 227 -2.28 -12.39 2.13
CA PHE A 227 -2.73 -12.25 0.74
C PHE A 227 -1.65 -12.78 -0.20
N THR A 228 -2.04 -13.55 -1.20
CA THR A 228 -1.10 -14.11 -2.19
C THR A 228 -1.14 -13.30 -3.49
N TYR A 229 0.03 -12.96 -4.00
CA TYR A 229 0.23 -12.33 -5.30
C TYR A 229 1.10 -13.22 -6.18
N GLU A 230 0.65 -13.44 -7.42
CA GLU A 230 1.42 -14.08 -8.48
C GLU A 230 1.27 -13.24 -9.75
N GLY A 231 2.38 -12.79 -10.33
CA GLY A 231 2.35 -11.93 -11.51
C GLY A 231 3.60 -11.10 -11.68
N LEU A 232 3.53 -10.05 -12.51
CA LEU A 232 4.69 -9.22 -12.83
C LEU A 232 5.17 -8.35 -11.65
N GLY A 233 6.48 -8.08 -11.59
CA GLY A 233 7.11 -7.11 -10.67
C GLY A 233 6.32 -5.81 -10.49
N THR A 234 5.87 -5.29 -11.62
CA THR A 234 5.17 -4.00 -11.73
C THR A 234 3.76 -4.02 -11.13
N GLY A 235 3.13 -5.18 -10.98
CA GLY A 235 1.78 -5.30 -10.42
C GLY A 235 1.74 -5.32 -8.89
N LEU A 236 2.88 -5.51 -8.21
CA LEU A 236 2.95 -5.56 -6.75
C LEU A 236 2.48 -4.25 -6.09
N GLN A 237 2.76 -3.11 -6.73
CA GLN A 237 2.29 -1.80 -6.26
C GLN A 237 0.76 -1.74 -6.21
N GLU A 238 0.09 -2.13 -7.30
CA GLU A 238 -1.38 -2.16 -7.36
C GLU A 238 -1.98 -3.17 -6.37
N PHE A 239 -1.32 -4.31 -6.20
CA PHE A 239 -1.71 -5.32 -5.23
C PHE A 239 -1.69 -4.77 -3.80
N ILE A 240 -0.60 -4.14 -3.35
CA ILE A 240 -0.50 -3.54 -2.00
C ILE A 240 -1.58 -2.47 -1.79
N LEU A 241 -1.80 -1.61 -2.79
CA LEU A 241 -2.86 -0.59 -2.73
C LEU A 241 -4.27 -1.21 -2.67
N THR A 242 -4.49 -2.33 -3.36
CA THR A 242 -5.77 -3.04 -3.34
C THR A 242 -6.00 -3.72 -1.99
N VAL A 243 -4.98 -4.37 -1.43
CA VAL A 243 -5.03 -5.00 -0.11
C VAL A 243 -5.45 -3.97 0.95
N TYR A 244 -4.76 -2.84 1.02
CA TYR A 244 -5.04 -1.82 2.04
C TYR A 244 -6.25 -0.94 1.73
N GLY A 245 -6.48 -0.60 0.46
CA GLY A 245 -7.54 0.30 0.05
C GLY A 245 -8.90 -0.37 -0.16
N THR A 246 -8.93 -1.69 -0.32
CA THR A 246 -10.15 -2.45 -0.69
C THR A 246 -10.34 -3.70 0.18
N CYS A 247 -9.36 -4.61 0.22
CA CYS A 247 -9.55 -5.93 0.87
C CYS A 247 -9.71 -5.80 2.38
N MET A 248 -8.80 -5.10 3.05
CA MET A 248 -8.87 -4.84 4.50
C MET A 248 -10.20 -4.19 4.91
N PRO A 249 -10.70 -3.16 4.18
CA PRO A 249 -12.06 -2.65 4.38
C PRO A 249 -13.20 -3.63 4.14
N MET A 250 -13.16 -4.42 3.06
CA MET A 250 -14.23 -5.37 2.75
C MET A 250 -14.32 -6.51 3.76
N LEU A 251 -13.18 -6.95 4.30
CA LEU A 251 -13.09 -7.95 5.35
C LEU A 251 -13.34 -7.35 6.76
N ASN A 252 -13.49 -6.03 6.86
CA ASN A 252 -13.66 -5.30 8.11
C ASN A 252 -12.58 -5.62 9.16
N LEU A 253 -11.34 -5.79 8.70
CA LEU A 253 -10.22 -6.15 9.58
C LEU A 253 -9.57 -4.91 10.20
N THR A 254 -9.06 -5.09 11.41
CA THR A 254 -8.21 -4.10 12.08
C THR A 254 -6.78 -4.60 12.09
N ARG A 255 -5.87 -3.83 11.48
CA ARG A 255 -4.43 -4.09 11.57
C ARG A 255 -3.96 -3.70 12.97
N ARG A 256 -3.33 -4.62 13.69
CA ARG A 256 -2.73 -4.33 15.01
C ARG A 256 -1.33 -3.74 14.87
N LYS A 257 -0.77 -3.24 15.97
CA LYS A 257 0.67 -2.94 16.04
C LYS A 257 1.49 -4.19 15.71
N GLY A 258 2.51 -4.03 14.86
CA GLY A 258 3.38 -5.10 14.38
C GLY A 258 3.96 -4.78 13.01
N LEU A 259 4.74 -5.72 12.49
CA LEU A 259 5.37 -5.66 11.17
C LEU A 259 4.45 -6.26 10.10
N ASP A 260 4.37 -5.59 8.96
CA ASP A 260 3.88 -6.27 7.75
C ASP A 260 5.00 -7.14 7.20
N ILE A 261 4.68 -8.33 6.72
CA ILE A 261 5.65 -9.31 6.25
C ILE A 261 5.38 -9.59 4.78
N GLU A 262 6.38 -9.36 3.95
CA GLU A 262 6.45 -9.81 2.55
C GLU A 262 7.33 -11.05 2.51
N ARG A 263 6.83 -12.16 1.99
CA ARG A 263 7.64 -13.36 1.69
C ARG A 263 7.74 -13.53 0.19
N PHE A 264 8.97 -13.47 -0.31
CA PHE A 264 9.28 -13.73 -1.69
C PHE A 264 9.93 -15.10 -1.82
N PHE A 265 9.60 -15.79 -2.91
CA PHE A 265 10.11 -17.13 -3.22
C PHE A 265 10.97 -17.04 -4.49
N PRO A 266 12.27 -16.70 -4.36
CA PRO A 266 13.15 -16.56 -5.52
C PRO A 266 13.39 -17.93 -6.19
N GLU A 267 13.29 -17.98 -7.51
CA GLU A 267 13.54 -19.18 -8.33
C GLU A 267 14.96 -19.17 -8.93
N ASP A 268 15.43 -20.30 -9.47
CA ASP A 268 16.82 -20.47 -9.93
C ASP A 268 17.23 -19.49 -11.05
N GLU A 269 16.26 -19.00 -11.85
CA GLU A 269 16.47 -17.96 -12.87
C GLU A 269 16.93 -16.61 -12.29
N SER A 270 16.75 -16.38 -10.98
CA SER A 270 17.16 -15.16 -10.28
C SER A 270 18.68 -15.00 -10.10
N ARG A 271 19.49 -16.00 -10.48
CA ARG A 271 20.97 -15.92 -10.45
C ARG A 271 21.55 -14.92 -11.45
N ASN A 272 20.83 -14.62 -12.53
CA ASN A 272 21.32 -13.71 -13.58
C ASN A 272 21.30 -12.22 -13.17
N GLN A 273 21.02 -11.90 -11.90
CA GLN A 273 20.92 -10.54 -11.36
C GLN A 273 19.89 -9.62 -12.03
N GLU A 274 19.10 -10.17 -12.96
CA GLU A 274 17.88 -9.56 -13.47
C GLU A 274 16.71 -9.95 -12.56
N PRO A 275 15.90 -8.99 -12.11
CA PRO A 275 14.74 -9.30 -11.29
C PRO A 275 13.80 -10.23 -12.07
N PRO A 276 13.29 -11.31 -11.45
CA PRO A 276 12.43 -12.24 -12.16
C PRO A 276 11.21 -11.49 -12.68
N ILE A 277 10.88 -11.73 -13.96
CA ILE A 277 9.77 -11.04 -14.64
C ILE A 277 8.47 -11.33 -13.91
N GLN A 278 8.30 -12.56 -13.42
CA GLN A 278 7.17 -13.03 -12.62
C GLN A 278 7.62 -13.31 -11.19
N LEU A 279 6.83 -12.83 -10.23
CA LEU A 279 7.08 -12.99 -8.81
C LEU A 279 5.91 -13.69 -8.13
N ARG A 280 6.23 -14.45 -7.09
CA ARG A 280 5.28 -14.91 -6.09
C ARG A 280 5.60 -14.23 -4.76
N CYS A 281 4.60 -13.57 -4.19
CA CYS A 281 4.71 -12.88 -2.91
C CYS A 281 3.52 -13.20 -2.01
N GLU A 282 3.80 -13.56 -0.75
CA GLU A 282 2.80 -13.58 0.31
C GLU A 282 2.94 -12.31 1.15
N TYR A 283 1.85 -11.57 1.28
CA TYR A 283 1.78 -10.33 2.04
C TYR A 283 0.94 -10.53 3.29
N LEU A 284 1.59 -10.56 4.45
CA LEU A 284 0.98 -10.85 5.73
C LEU A 284 0.85 -9.56 6.54
N ILE A 285 -0.39 -9.27 6.97
CA ILE A 285 -0.71 -8.10 7.78
C ILE A 285 -1.11 -8.59 9.18
N PRO A 286 -0.50 -8.07 10.26
CA PRO A 286 -0.85 -8.45 11.61
C PRO A 286 -2.24 -7.89 11.94
N ILE A 287 -3.18 -8.75 12.36
CA ILE A 287 -4.58 -8.36 12.58
C ILE A 287 -5.08 -8.70 13.98
N ARG A 288 -6.20 -8.08 14.34
CA ARG A 288 -7.14 -8.52 15.38
C ARG A 288 -8.51 -8.72 14.72
N ARG A 289 -9.15 -9.85 15.01
CA ARG A 289 -10.50 -10.17 14.55
C ARG A 289 -11.55 -9.62 15.51
#